data_AF-A0A7K7WWU5-F1
#
_entry.id   AF-A0A7K7WWU5-F1
#
_cell.length_a   1.000
_cell.length_b   1.000
_cell.length_c   1.000
_cell.angle_alpha   90.00
_cell.angle_beta   90.00
_cell.angle_gamma   90.00
#
_symmetry.space_group_name_H-M   'P 1'
#
loop_
_entity.id
_entity.type
_entity.pdbx_description
1 polymer ?
#
loop_
_entity_poly.entity_id
_entity_poly.type
_entity_poly.pdbx_seq_one_letter_code
_entity_poly.pdbx_strand_id
1 'polypeptide(L)' 'VVWATSSRIGCAINLCHNMNIWGQIWPKAVYLVCNYSPKGNWWGHAPYKPGRPCSACPPSFGGGCRENLCYR' A
#
# COMPACT_ATOMS: atom_id res chain seq x y z
N VAL A 1 3.11 -4.40 1.06
CA VAL A 1 3.24 -2.95 0.76
C VAL A 1 3.58 -2.24 2.06
N VAL A 2 4.55 -1.32 2.07
CA VAL A 2 5.25 -0.90 3.31
C VAL A 2 5.38 0.62 3.49
N TRP A 3 4.51 1.41 2.86
CA TRP A 3 4.58 2.87 2.99
C TRP A 3 3.97 3.33 4.31
N ALA A 4 4.81 3.77 5.26
CA ALA A 4 4.42 4.00 6.65
C ALA A 4 3.31 5.04 6.85
N THR A 5 3.19 6.01 5.92
CA THR A 5 2.15 7.03 6.02
C THR A 5 0.83 6.60 5.39
N SER A 6 0.79 5.52 4.60
CA SER A 6 -0.43 5.01 3.97
C SER A 6 -1.23 4.19 4.98
N SER A 7 -2.46 4.62 5.27
CA SER A 7 -3.30 4.04 6.33
C SER A 7 -4.63 3.47 5.83
N ARG A 8 -4.97 3.69 4.56
CA ARG A 8 -6.19 3.19 3.93
C ARG A 8 -5.86 2.52 2.61
N ILE A 9 -6.58 1.43 2.33
CA ILE A 9 -6.48 0.67 1.10
C ILE A 9 -7.88 0.34 0.59
N GLY A 10 -8.08 0.39 -0.73
CA GLY A 10 -9.27 -0.13 -1.39
C GLY A 10 -8.85 -0.90 -2.63
N CYS A 11 -9.34 -2.13 -2.78
CA CYS A 11 -8.97 -3.01 -3.89
C CYS A 11 -10.20 -3.45 -4.69
N ALA A 12 -9.99 -3.71 -5.98
CA ALA A 12 -10.99 -4.28 -6.89
C ALA A 12 -10.33 -5.32 -7.80
N ILE A 13 -11.08 -6.35 -8.16
CA ILE A 13 -10.64 -7.43 -9.04
C ILE A 13 -11.59 -7.54 -10.24
N ASN A 14 -11.04 -7.79 -11.43
CA ASN A 14 -11.83 -8.01 -12.63
C ASN A 14 -11.19 -9.07 -13.54
N LEU A 15 -12.00 -9.84 -14.26
CA LEU A 15 -11.54 -10.74 -15.32
C LEU A 15 -11.58 -10.00 -16.66
N CYS A 16 -10.42 -9.79 -17.26
CA CYS A 16 -10.26 -9.14 -18.55
C CYS A 16 -10.04 -10.20 -19.64
N HIS A 17 -11.00 -10.36 -20.54
CA HIS A 17 -10.93 -11.39 -21.58
C HIS A 17 -9.80 -11.16 -22.60
N ASN A 18 -9.54 -9.90 -22.98
CA ASN A 18 -8.50 -9.51 -23.93
C ASN A 18 -7.74 -8.29 -23.37
N MET A 19 -6.80 -8.52 -22.45
CA MET A 19 -6.04 -7.42 -21.84
C MET A 19 -4.80 -7.12 -22.67
N ASN A 20 -4.63 -5.88 -23.13
CA ASN A 20 -3.41 -5.45 -23.79
C ASN A 20 -2.36 -5.07 -22.75
N ILE A 21 -1.28 -5.84 -22.67
CA ILE A 21 -0.14 -5.61 -21.80
C ILE A 21 1.07 -5.41 -22.71
N TRP A 22 1.50 -4.15 -22.84
CA TRP A 22 2.68 -3.75 -23.60
C TRP A 22 2.70 -4.27 -25.06
N GLY A 23 1.54 -4.26 -25.73
CA GLY A 23 1.41 -4.70 -27.13
C GLY A 23 1.07 -6.18 -27.30
N GLN A 24 1.00 -6.96 -26.21
CA GLN A 24 0.56 -8.35 -26.24
C GLN A 24 -0.85 -8.51 -25.66
N ILE A 25 -1.69 -9.33 -26.31
CA ILE A 25 -3.04 -9.65 -25.83
C ILE A 25 -2.95 -10.86 -24.90
N TRP A 26 -3.36 -10.67 -23.65
CA TRP A 26 -3.44 -11.73 -22.65
C TRP A 26 -4.89 -12.22 -22.54
N PRO A 27 -5.18 -13.47 -22.92
CA PRO A 27 -6.53 -14.02 -22.81
C PRO A 27 -6.88 -14.35 -21.35
N LYS A 28 -8.08 -13.97 -20.90
CA LYS A 28 -8.61 -14.25 -19.55
C LYS A 28 -7.66 -13.81 -18.41
N ALA A 29 -7.12 -12.60 -18.49
CA ALA A 29 -6.25 -12.04 -17.46
C ALA A 29 -7.06 -11.58 -16.24
N VAL A 30 -6.60 -11.90 -15.03
CA VAL A 30 -7.18 -11.37 -13.79
C VAL A 30 -6.46 -10.09 -13.42
N TYR A 31 -7.20 -8.97 -13.37
CA TYR A 31 -6.68 -7.67 -13.06
C TYR A 31 -7.09 -7.24 -11.65
N LEU A 32 -6.12 -7.25 -10.72
CA LEU A 32 -6.26 -6.79 -9.34
C LEU A 32 -5.64 -5.40 -9.21
N VAL A 33 -6.42 -4.42 -8.76
CA VAL A 33 -5.97 -3.05 -8.52
C VAL A 33 -6.23 -2.68 -7.08
N CYS A 34 -5.25 -2.04 -6.43
CA CYS A 34 -5.39 -1.48 -5.09
C CYS A 34 -4.96 -0.01 -5.08
N ASN A 35 -5.84 0.84 -4.54
CA ASN A 35 -5.56 2.24 -4.26
C ASN A 35 -5.16 2.41 -2.80
N TYR A 36 -4.13 3.23 -2.56
CA TYR A 36 -3.57 3.48 -1.23
C TYR A 36 -3.70 4.96 -0.88
N SER A 37 -4.10 5.26 0.35
CA SER A 37 -4.25 6.62 0.84
C SER A 37 -3.68 6.79 2.26
N PRO A 38 -2.93 7.87 2.53
CA PRO A 38 -2.30 8.78 1.57
C PRO A 38 -1.37 8.08 0.58
N LYS A 39 -1.16 8.69 -0.60
CA LYS A 39 -0.28 8.12 -1.63
C LYS A 39 1.17 8.08 -1.15
N GLY A 40 1.87 7.02 -1.52
CA GLY A 40 3.27 6.80 -1.19
C GLY A 40 4.17 6.74 -2.42
N ASN A 41 5.31 6.06 -2.27
CA ASN A 41 6.30 5.81 -3.31
C ASN A 41 6.84 7.10 -3.96
N TRP A 42 7.15 8.09 -3.12
CA TRP A 42 7.71 9.36 -3.56
C TRP A 42 9.18 9.22 -3.91
N TRP A 43 9.60 9.80 -5.04
CA TRP A 43 10.98 9.79 -5.49
C TRP A 43 11.92 10.39 -4.44
N GLY A 44 13.00 9.69 -4.10
CA GLY A 44 13.97 10.14 -3.09
C GLY A 44 13.51 9.98 -1.63
N HIS A 45 12.33 9.39 -1.38
CA HIS A 45 11.83 9.14 -0.02
C HIS A 45 11.84 7.65 0.32
N ALA A 46 12.30 7.33 1.54
CA ALA A 46 12.22 5.98 2.07
C ALA A 46 10.76 5.63 2.45
N PRO A 47 10.32 4.36 2.28
CA PRO A 47 8.96 3.95 2.62
C PRO A 47 8.59 4.09 4.10
N TYR A 48 9.59 4.00 4.98
CA TYR A 48 9.44 4.15 6.43
C TYR A 48 10.74 4.68 7.03
N LYS A 49 10.67 5.19 8.26
CA LYS A 49 11.85 5.61 9.02
C LYS A 49 12.46 4.40 9.72
N PRO A 50 13.77 4.14 9.61
CA PRO A 50 14.42 3.07 10.36
C PRO A 50 14.40 3.38 11.86
N GLY A 51 14.23 2.35 12.69
CA GLY A 51 14.17 2.50 14.14
C GLY A 51 13.50 1.32 14.83
N ARG A 52 13.37 1.41 16.16
CA ARG A 52 12.61 0.43 16.95
C ARG A 52 11.12 0.50 16.52
N PRO A 53 10.41 -0.64 16.42
CA PRO A 53 8.98 -0.64 16.10
C PRO A 53 8.20 0.34 16.97
N CYS A 54 7.30 1.08 16.34
CA CYS A 54 6.41 2.06 16.97
C CYS A 54 7.08 3.24 17.70
N SER A 55 8.40 3.40 17.65
CA SER A 55 9.11 4.49 18.36
C SER A 55 8.83 5.88 17.79
N ALA A 56 8.15 5.98 16.64
CA ALA A 56 7.80 7.22 15.97
C ALA A 56 6.34 7.22 15.48
N CYS A 57 5.43 6.54 16.20
CA CYS A 57 4.01 6.53 15.84
C CYS A 57 3.39 7.94 15.96
N PRO A 58 2.51 8.34 15.02
CA PRO A 58 1.86 9.64 15.10
C PRO A 58 0.87 9.68 16.28
N PRO A 59 0.67 10.83 16.95
CA PRO A 59 -0.31 10.98 18.03
C PRO A 59 -1.74 10.59 17.62
N SER A 60 -2.08 10.72 16.32
CA SER A 60 -3.39 10.32 15.78
C SER A 60 -3.71 8.83 15.94
N PHE A 61 -2.68 8.00 16.20
CA PHE A 61 -2.82 6.57 16.46
C PHE A 61 -2.85 6.24 17.96
N GLY A 62 -3.04 7.20 18.86
CA GLY A 62 -3.25 6.92 20.29
C GLY A 62 -2.05 6.29 21.04
N GLY A 63 -0.88 6.21 20.40
CA GLY A 63 0.32 5.62 20.99
C GLY A 63 0.31 4.08 21.08
N GLY A 64 -0.72 3.42 20.55
CA GLY A 64 -0.80 1.96 20.55
C GLY A 64 0.16 1.34 19.55
N CYS A 65 0.71 0.19 19.93
CA CYS A 65 1.56 -0.63 19.08
C CYS A 65 1.05 -2.06 19.10
N ARG A 66 0.68 -2.58 17.93
CA ARG A 66 0.24 -3.96 17.77
C ARG A 66 0.97 -4.57 16.59
N GLU A 67 1.60 -5.72 16.80
CA GLU A 67 2.30 -6.47 15.74
C GLU A 67 3.29 -5.58 14.96
N ASN A 68 4.01 -4.71 15.68
CA ASN A 68 4.96 -3.72 15.13
C ASN A 68 4.34 -2.60 14.27
N LEU A 69 3.03 -2.40 14.33
CA LEU A 69 2.31 -1.34 13.62
C LEU A 69 1.68 -0.35 14.59
N CYS A 70 1.65 0.93 14.19
CA CYS A 70 0.93 1.97 14.91
C CYS A 70 -0.57 1.68 14.85
N TYR A 71 -1.21 1.60 16.01
CA TYR A 71 -2.59 1.16 16.16
C TYR A 71 -3.33 2.07 17.13
N ARG A 72 -4.53 2.51 16.75
CA ARG A 72 -5.41 3.33 17.61
C ARG A 72 -6.38 2.46 18.38
#